data_AF-A0A944J0B5-F1
#
_entry.id   AF-A0A944J0B5-F1
#
_cell.length_a   1.000
_cell.length_b   1.000
_cell.length_c   1.000
_cell.angle_alpha   90.00
_cell.angle_beta   90.00
_cell.angle_gamma   90.00
#
_symmetry.space_group_name_H-M   'P 1'
#
loop_
_entity.id
_entity.type
_entity.pdbx_description
1 polymer ?
#
loop_
_entity_poly.entity_id
_entity_poly.type
_entity_poly.pdbx_seq_one_letter_code
_entity_poly.pdbx_strand_id
1 'polypeptide(L)'
;MSFSEAFDLPLSVDLRTAARAFGICSATAYKLIHLGRFPCPVLRVGHSYRIPTVFLLRALGIEERPVYAVPLEEAPAVPSTRRDDRPGTEDRT
;
A
#
# COMPACT_ATOMS: atom_id res chain seq x y z
N MET A 1 14.14 20.63 5.48
CA MET A 1 13.16 19.51 5.50
C MET A 1 13.94 18.26 5.80
N SER A 2 13.64 17.52 6.87
CA SER A 2 14.45 16.33 7.13
C SER A 2 14.19 15.31 6.04
N PHE A 3 15.23 15.07 5.27
CA PHE A 3 15.29 14.12 4.19
C PHE A 3 15.13 12.68 4.71
N SER A 4 15.27 12.43 6.02
CA SER A 4 15.32 11.09 6.64
C SER A 4 13.96 10.40 6.86
N GLU A 5 12.83 11.12 6.93
CA GLU A 5 11.49 10.51 7.12
C GLU A 5 10.94 9.87 5.82
N ALA A 6 11.62 10.08 4.69
CA ALA A 6 11.34 9.47 3.40
C ALA A 6 12.01 8.09 3.19
N PHE A 7 12.82 7.60 4.15
CA PHE A 7 13.89 6.61 3.88
C PHE A 7 13.67 5.13 4.22
N ASP A 8 12.56 4.67 4.83
CA ASP A 8 12.45 3.24 5.21
C ASP A 8 11.72 2.32 4.20
N LEU A 9 11.13 2.88 3.14
CA LEU A 9 10.67 2.11 1.98
C LEU A 9 11.11 2.86 0.71
N PRO A 10 11.57 2.18 -0.36
CA PRO A 10 11.87 2.87 -1.60
C PRO A 10 10.60 3.58 -2.08
N LEU A 11 10.54 4.91 -1.96
CA LEU A 11 9.43 5.73 -2.44
C LEU A 11 9.16 5.56 -3.93
N SER A 12 10.17 5.06 -4.66
CA SER A 12 10.02 4.61 -6.04
C SER A 12 10.88 3.38 -6.33
N VAL A 13 10.36 2.49 -7.17
CA VAL A 13 11.06 1.31 -7.67
C VAL A 13 11.42 1.49 -9.15
N ASP A 14 12.36 0.68 -9.64
CA ASP A 14 12.68 0.64 -11.06
C ASP A 14 11.61 -0.12 -11.87
N LEU A 15 11.62 0.08 -13.19
CA LEU A 15 10.68 -0.56 -14.11
C LEU A 15 10.73 -2.09 -14.09
N ARG A 16 11.91 -2.69 -13.94
CA ARG A 16 12.03 -4.16 -13.94
C ARG A 16 11.38 -4.73 -12.68
N THR A 17 11.54 -4.07 -11.54
CA THR A 17 10.89 -4.43 -10.28
C THR A 17 9.38 -4.34 -10.39
N ALA A 18 8.83 -3.23 -10.90
CA ALA A 18 7.38 -3.12 -11.12
C ALA A 18 6.84 -4.12 -12.15
N ALA A 19 7.58 -4.35 -13.24
CA ALA A 19 7.20 -5.33 -14.27
C ALA A 19 7.05 -6.74 -13.68
N ARG A 20 7.97 -7.13 -12.78
CA ARG A 20 7.88 -8.39 -12.04
C ARG A 20 6.65 -8.44 -11.14
N ALA A 21 6.32 -7.35 -10.45
CA ALA A 21 5.13 -7.28 -9.60
C ALA A 21 3.83 -7.47 -10.42
N PHE A 22 3.79 -7.00 -11.67
CA PHE A 22 2.66 -7.22 -12.59
C PHE A 22 2.73 -8.53 -13.39
N GLY A 23 3.76 -9.37 -13.20
CA GLY A 23 3.92 -10.61 -13.97
C GLY A 23 4.22 -10.42 -15.47
N ILE A 24 4.75 -9.25 -15.87
CA ILE A 24 5.11 -8.95 -17.26
C ILE A 24 6.63 -8.89 -17.46
N CYS A 25 7.11 -9.30 -18.63
CA CYS A 25 8.52 -9.20 -18.95
C CYS A 25 8.96 -7.74 -19.18
N SER A 26 10.23 -7.42 -18.94
CA SER A 26 10.73 -6.04 -19.06
C SER A 26 10.51 -5.45 -20.45
N ALA A 27 10.70 -6.24 -21.53
CA ALA A 27 10.47 -5.78 -22.88
C ALA A 27 9.01 -5.33 -23.11
N THR A 28 8.03 -6.09 -22.61
CA THR A 28 6.61 -5.72 -22.68
C THR A 28 6.33 -4.48 -21.84
N ALA A 29 6.93 -4.37 -20.65
CA ALA A 29 6.81 -3.19 -19.80
C ALA A 29 7.30 -1.91 -20.52
N TYR A 30 8.47 -1.96 -21.17
CA TYR A 30 8.95 -0.86 -22.00
C TYR A 30 7.97 -0.54 -23.14
N LYS A 31 7.49 -1.54 -23.90
CA LYS A 31 6.52 -1.31 -24.98
C LYS A 31 5.25 -0.61 -24.47
N LEU A 32 4.71 -1.06 -23.34
CA LEU A 32 3.53 -0.46 -22.72
C LEU A 32 3.76 1.00 -22.31
N ILE A 33 4.96 1.34 -21.82
CA ILE A 33 5.31 2.75 -21.52
C ILE A 33 5.30 3.60 -22.78
N HIS A 34 5.94 3.13 -23.87
CA HIS A 34 5.98 3.89 -25.13
C HIS A 34 4.58 4.06 -25.74
N LEU A 35 3.68 3.11 -25.49
CA LEU A 35 2.27 3.19 -25.91
C LEU A 35 1.38 3.98 -24.94
N GLY A 36 1.90 4.45 -23.79
CA GLY A 36 1.10 5.11 -22.76
C GLY A 36 0.09 4.18 -22.06
N ARG A 37 0.32 2.87 -22.10
CA ARG A 37 -0.59 1.82 -21.59
C ARG A 37 -0.05 1.06 -20.37
N PHE A 38 1.00 1.56 -19.73
CA PHE A 38 1.52 0.95 -18.51
C PHE A 38 0.49 1.13 -17.37
N PRO A 39 0.26 0.12 -16.50
CA PRO A 39 -0.83 0.13 -15.52
C PRO A 39 -0.67 1.16 -14.39
N CYS A 40 0.46 1.85 -14.29
CA CYS A 40 0.65 2.94 -13.34
C CYS A 40 1.47 4.10 -13.94
N PRO A 41 1.42 5.30 -13.34
CA PRO A 41 2.25 6.43 -13.74
C PRO A 41 3.74 6.12 -13.63
N VAL A 42 4.50 6.51 -14.67
CA VAL A 42 5.94 6.30 -14.73
C VAL A 42 6.64 7.65 -14.80
N LEU A 43 7.62 7.85 -13.91
CA LEU A 43 8.49 9.00 -13.89
C LEU A 43 9.76 8.71 -14.70
N ARG A 44 10.12 9.63 -15.59
CA ARG A 44 11.40 9.58 -16.31
C ARG A 44 12.42 10.41 -15.55
N VAL A 45 13.41 9.75 -14.95
CA VAL A 45 14.50 10.39 -14.22
C VAL A 45 15.79 10.14 -15.00
N GLY A 46 16.19 11.12 -15.81
CA GLY A 46 17.29 10.98 -16.77
C GLY A 46 17.03 9.84 -17.76
N HIS A 47 17.91 8.84 -17.76
CA HIS A 47 17.81 7.66 -18.63
C HIS A 47 17.02 6.49 -18.02
N SER A 48 16.50 6.65 -16.80
CA SER A 48 15.85 5.59 -16.04
C SER A 48 14.36 5.84 -15.86
N TYR A 49 13.57 4.77 -15.86
CA TYR A 49 12.17 4.80 -15.46
C TYR A 49 12.06 4.48 -13.98
N ARG A 50 11.32 5.32 -13.26
CA ARG A 50 11.00 5.18 -11.83
C ARG A 50 9.49 5.16 -11.66
N ILE A 51 9.02 4.28 -10.78
CA ILE A 51 7.60 4.10 -10.53
C ILE A 51 7.37 4.38 -9.05
N PRO A 52 6.56 5.40 -8.70
CA PRO A 52 6.25 5.66 -7.32
C PRO A 52 5.52 4.47 -6.70
N THR A 53 5.99 4.03 -5.54
CA THR A 53 5.51 2.80 -4.89
C THR A 53 4.01 2.89 -4.56
N VAL A 54 3.53 4.07 -4.19
CA VAL A 54 2.10 4.36 -3.97
C VAL A 54 1.24 3.97 -5.18
N PHE A 55 1.66 4.33 -6.39
CA PHE A 55 0.88 4.01 -7.58
C PHE A 55 1.02 2.56 -8.00
N LEU A 56 2.19 1.96 -7.78
CA LEU A 56 2.39 0.53 -7.99
C LEU A 56 1.43 -0.29 -7.11
N LEU A 57 1.36 0.03 -5.82
CA LEU A 57 0.51 -0.68 -4.87
C LEU A 57 -0.97 -0.47 -5.16
N ARG A 58 -1.39 0.77 -5.47
CA ARG A 58 -2.76 1.04 -5.93
C ARG A 58 -3.15 0.23 -7.17
N ALA A 59 -2.25 0.14 -8.15
CA ALA A 59 -2.49 -0.66 -9.36
C ALA A 59 -2.54 -2.17 -9.07
N LEU A 60 -1.92 -2.63 -7.99
CA LEU A 60 -2.01 -4.00 -7.49
C LEU A 60 -3.22 -4.23 -6.57
N GLY A 61 -4.03 -3.19 -6.30
CA GLY A 61 -5.17 -3.27 -5.38
C GLY A 61 -4.79 -3.27 -3.89
N ILE A 62 -3.56 -2.88 -3.56
CA ILE A 62 -3.06 -2.80 -2.19
C ILE A 62 -3.25 -1.38 -1.67
N GLU A 63 -4.05 -1.24 -0.60
CA GLU A 63 -4.15 0.02 0.14
C GLU A 63 -3.03 0.10 1.19
N GLU A 64 -2.14 1.08 1.05
CA GLU A 64 -1.17 1.43 2.09
C GLU A 64 -1.90 2.09 3.27
N ARG A 65 -2.24 1.31 4.30
CA ARG A 65 -2.59 1.85 5.62
C ARG A 65 -1.32 1.89 6.46
N PRO A 66 -0.80 3.08 6.81
CA PRO A 66 0.33 3.16 7.73
C PRO A 66 -0.11 2.61 9.08
N VAL A 67 0.31 1.39 9.41
CA VAL A 67 0.15 0.81 10.73
C VAL A 67 1.30 1.31 11.57
N TYR A 68 1.08 2.38 12.32
CA TYR A 68 2.00 2.78 13.36
C TYR A 68 1.94 1.71 14.45
N ALA A 69 3.00 0.91 14.57
CA ALA A 69 3.16 0.05 15.72
C ALA A 69 3.42 0.94 16.94
N VAL A 70 2.36 1.24 17.70
CA VAL A 70 2.52 1.82 19.03
C VAL A 70 2.90 0.66 19.94
N PRO A 71 4.01 0.73 20.70
CA PRO A 71 4.27 -0.24 21.76
C PRO A 71 3.03 -0.35 22.64
N LEU A 72 2.57 -1.58 22.90
CA LEU A 72 1.33 -1.86 23.63
C LEU A 72 1.28 -1.19 25.02
N GLU A 73 2.43 -0.81 25.56
CA GLU A 73 2.57 -0.14 26.86
C GLU A 73 2.00 1.29 26.88
N GLU A 74 1.85 1.94 25.73
CA GLU A 74 1.42 3.35 25.62
C GLU A 74 0.11 3.53 24.84
N ALA A 75 -0.61 2.43 24.59
CA ALA A 75 -1.93 2.50 23.99
C ALA A 75 -2.89 3.21 24.97
N PRO A 76 -3.50 4.36 24.62
CA PRO A 76 -4.53 4.95 25.45
C PRO A 76 -5.65 3.91 25.57
N ALA A 77 -6.02 3.58 26.80
CA ALA A 77 -7.04 2.58 27.11
C ALA A 77 -8.32 2.89 26.32
N VAL A 78 -8.49 2.23 25.16
CA VAL A 78 -9.69 2.36 24.35
C VAL A 78 -10.81 1.84 25.24
N PRO A 79 -11.80 2.66 25.62
CA PRO A 79 -12.90 2.18 26.45
C PRO A 79 -13.67 1.15 25.62
N SER A 80 -13.43 -0.12 25.93
CA SER A 80 -14.27 -1.22 25.46
C SER A 80 -15.65 -0.97 26.04
N THR A 81 -16.53 -0.40 25.22
CA THR A 81 -17.95 -0.37 25.52
C THR A 81 -18.42 -1.81 25.51
N ARG A 82 -18.36 -2.44 26.69
CA ARG A 82 -19.09 -3.67 26.98
C ARG A 82 -20.54 -3.36 26.68
N ARG A 83 -21.03 -3.83 25.53
CA ARG A 83 -22.47 -3.99 25.32
C ARG A 83 -22.90 -5.07 26.30
N ASP A 84 -23.36 -4.61 27.44
CA ASP A 84 -24.08 -5.42 28.42
C ASP A 84 -25.46 -5.70 27.81
N ASP A 85 -25.58 -6.86 27.16
CA ASP A 85 -26.87 -7.39 26.70
C ASP A 85 -27.10 -8.77 27.33
N ARG A 86 -27.61 -8.75 28.56
CA ARG A 86 -28.53 -9.75 29.13
C ARG A 86 -29.46 -9.01 30.11
N PRO A 87 -30.72 -9.45 30.38
CA PRO A 87 -31.21 -10.83 30.27
C PRO A 87 -32.69 -11.02 29.78
N GLY A 88 -33.10 -12.29 29.60
CA GLY A 88 -34.49 -12.80 29.70
C GLY A 88 -35.39 -12.51 28.50
N THR A 89 -36.25 -13.40 27.99
CA THR A 89 -37.15 -14.30 28.71
C THR A 89 -37.56 -15.45 27.79
N GLU A 90 -37.52 -16.67 28.33
CA GLU A 90 -38.16 -17.86 27.79
C GLU A 90 -39.67 -17.61 27.60
N ASP A 91 -40.20 -17.84 26.40
CA ASP A 91 -41.64 -17.99 26.23
C ASP A 91 -41.93 -19.17 25.28
N ARG A 92 -42.34 -20.27 25.93
CA ARG A 92 -43.50 -21.10 25.60
C ARG A 92 -43.47 -21.97 24.33
N THR A 93 -43.41 -23.28 24.53
CA THR A 93 -44.36 -24.21 23.91
C THR A 93 -44.66 -25.34 24.90
#